data_AF-A0AAN9UBN9-F1
#
_entry.id   AF-A0AAN9UBN9-F1
#
_cell.length_a   1.000
_cell.length_b   1.000
_cell.length_c   1.000
_cell.angle_alpha   90.00
_cell.angle_beta   90.00
_cell.angle_gamma   90.00
#
_symmetry.space_group_name_H-M   'P 1'
#
loop_
_entity.id
_entity.type
_entity.pdbx_description
1 polymer ?
#
loop_
_entity_poly.entity_id
_entity_poly.type
_entity_poly.pdbx_seq_one_letter_code
_entity_poly.pdbx_strand_id
1 'polypeptide(L)'
;MTRAAKMSMFRAKKLDLGCFVNIKVIRDHTKRKVFEQFEAERQALRYIIRNTTLAPRVRAEAQLQLTQMHCYTNPTQIRNRCLLGGKGRGIFRDFKMSRALAGALPGVQKASW
;
A
#
# COMPACT_ATOMS: atom_id res chain seq x y z
N MET A 1 31.67 5.31 -14.70
CA MET A 1 30.39 4.82 -15.26
C MET A 1 29.31 4.94 -14.20
N THR A 2 28.59 6.05 -14.19
CA THR A 2 27.51 6.33 -13.24
C THR A 2 26.38 5.32 -13.44
N ARG A 3 26.16 4.43 -12.46
CA ARG A 3 24.95 3.62 -12.37
C ARG A 3 23.75 4.58 -12.37
N ALA A 4 23.13 4.78 -13.54
CA ALA A 4 21.80 5.36 -13.59
C ALA A 4 20.92 4.47 -12.73
N ALA A 5 20.50 4.98 -11.57
CA ALA A 5 19.59 4.26 -10.70
C ALA A 5 18.31 4.00 -11.51
N LYS A 6 18.13 2.77 -12.01
CA LYS A 6 16.89 2.34 -12.66
C LYS A 6 15.77 2.63 -11.67
N MET A 7 15.02 3.70 -11.90
CA MET A 7 13.81 3.99 -11.15
C MET A 7 12.87 2.78 -11.37
N SER A 8 12.34 2.21 -10.29
CA SER A 8 11.38 1.10 -10.41
C SER A 8 10.21 1.52 -11.30
N MET A 9 9.71 0.62 -12.15
CA MET A 9 8.64 0.86 -13.12
C MET A 9 7.46 1.69 -12.60
N PHE A 10 7.10 1.55 -11.32
CA PHE A 10 5.95 2.22 -10.70
C PHE A 10 6.28 3.52 -9.94
N ARG A 11 7.55 3.93 -9.86
CA ARG A 11 7.93 5.17 -9.16
C ARG A 11 7.72 6.35 -10.10
N ALA A 12 6.83 7.26 -9.71
CA ALA A 12 6.61 8.50 -10.43
C ALA A 12 7.92 9.29 -10.60
N LYS A 13 8.11 9.89 -11.78
CA LYS A 13 9.28 10.74 -12.08
C LYS A 13 9.28 12.03 -11.26
N LYS A 14 8.09 12.59 -11.02
CA LYS A 14 7.86 13.75 -10.15
C LYS A 14 7.27 13.28 -8.82
N LEU A 15 7.77 13.85 -7.72
CA LEU A 15 7.22 13.61 -6.39
C LEU A 15 5.93 14.39 -6.21
N ASP A 16 4.90 13.70 -5.73
CA ASP A 16 3.56 14.23 -5.51
C ASP A 16 3.11 14.09 -4.04
N LEU A 17 4.07 13.91 -3.13
CA LEU A 17 3.85 13.80 -1.70
C LEU A 17 4.01 15.16 -1.03
N GLY A 18 3.02 15.56 -0.22
CA GLY A 18 3.08 16.75 0.64
C GLY A 18 3.48 16.47 2.10
N CYS A 19 3.75 15.20 2.44
CA CYS A 19 4.12 14.77 3.80
C CYS A 19 5.64 14.53 3.93
N PHE A 20 6.10 14.09 5.11
CA PHE A 20 7.51 13.81 5.35
C PHE A 20 8.05 12.76 4.38
N VAL A 21 9.04 13.18 3.58
CA VAL A 21 9.58 12.37 2.50
C VAL A 21 10.65 11.41 3.05
N ASN A 22 10.39 10.12 2.91
CA ASN A 22 11.34 9.05 3.22
C ASN A 22 11.29 8.01 2.10
N ILE A 23 12.40 7.36 1.77
CA ILE A 23 12.50 6.27 0.79
C ILE A 23 11.38 5.24 0.99
N LYS A 24 11.13 4.86 2.25
CA LYS A 24 10.11 3.85 2.55
C LYS A 24 8.67 4.39 2.45
N VAL A 25 8.46 5.70 2.65
CA VAL A 25 7.17 6.38 2.45
C VAL A 25 6.86 6.48 0.97
N ILE A 26 7.84 6.89 0.14
CA ILE A 26 7.71 6.90 -1.32
C ILE A 26 7.33 5.51 -1.83
N ARG A 27 8.02 4.47 -1.37
CA ARG A 27 7.72 3.09 -1.78
C ARG A 27 6.33 2.63 -1.36
N ASP A 28 5.87 3.00 -0.16
CA ASP A 28 4.52 2.65 0.29
C ASP A 28 3.44 3.40 -0.49
N HIS A 29 3.68 4.67 -0.78
CA HIS A 29 2.81 5.49 -1.62
C HIS A 29 2.67 4.93 -3.04
N THR A 30 3.78 4.51 -3.67
CA THR A 30 3.73 3.88 -4.99
C THR A 30 2.93 2.57 -4.96
N LYS A 31 3.01 1.79 -3.89
CA LYS A 31 2.21 0.57 -3.75
C LYS A 31 0.72 0.87 -3.67
N ARG A 32 0.32 1.90 -2.92
CA ARG A 32 -1.10 2.31 -2.80
C ARG A 32 -1.70 2.70 -4.14
N LYS A 33 -0.99 3.51 -4.92
CA LYS A 33 -1.41 3.92 -6.26
C LYS A 33 -1.56 2.75 -7.23
N VAL A 34 -0.58 1.86 -7.23
CA VAL A 34 -0.64 0.64 -8.06
C VAL A 34 -1.79 -0.25 -7.62
N PHE A 35 -1.97 -0.44 -6.32
CA PHE A 35 -3.09 -1.23 -5.80
C PHE A 35 -4.44 -0.64 -6.22
N GLU A 36 -4.63 0.67 -6.11
CA GLU A 36 -5.85 1.38 -6.51
C GLU A 36 -6.19 1.15 -7.99
N GLN A 37 -5.19 1.18 -8.87
CA GLN A 37 -5.38 0.92 -10.31
C GLN A 37 -5.78 -0.53 -10.60
N PHE A 38 -5.18 -1.49 -9.91
CA PHE A 38 -5.34 -2.93 -10.17
C PHE A 38 -6.33 -3.63 -9.23
N GLU A 39 -7.07 -2.87 -8.41
CA GLU A 39 -7.96 -3.43 -7.39
C GLU A 39 -9.11 -4.22 -8.03
N ALA A 40 -9.79 -3.62 -9.01
CA ALA A 40 -10.94 -4.23 -9.68
C ALA A 40 -10.57 -5.55 -10.39
N GLU A 41 -9.48 -5.55 -11.16
CA GLU A 41 -8.97 -6.73 -11.86
C GLU A 41 -8.64 -7.86 -10.86
N ARG A 42 -7.96 -7.51 -9.77
CA ARG A 42 -7.58 -8.48 -8.75
C ARG A 42 -8.79 -9.06 -8.03
N GLN A 43 -9.81 -8.25 -7.75
CA GLN A 43 -11.04 -8.71 -7.12
C GLN A 43 -11.81 -9.65 -8.05
N ALA A 44 -11.88 -9.35 -9.35
CA ALA A 44 -12.49 -10.22 -10.36
C ALA A 44 -11.79 -11.59 -10.41
N LEU A 45 -10.45 -11.63 -10.47
CA LEU A 45 -9.69 -12.88 -10.44
C LEU A 45 -9.95 -13.68 -9.16
N ARG A 46 -9.96 -13.00 -7.99
CA ARG A 46 -10.24 -13.64 -6.70
C ARG A 46 -11.65 -14.21 -6.61
N TYR A 47 -12.63 -13.58 -7.27
CA TYR A 47 -13.99 -14.09 -7.35
C TYR A 47 -14.04 -15.38 -8.17
N ILE A 48 -13.44 -15.37 -9.37
CA ILE A 48 -13.38 -16.54 -10.26
C ILE A 48 -12.73 -17.74 -9.56
N ILE A 49 -11.59 -17.53 -8.88
CA ILE A 49 -10.86 -18.60 -8.19
C ILE A 49 -11.71 -19.28 -7.11
N ARG A 50 -12.50 -18.50 -6.37
CA ARG A 50 -13.32 -18.98 -5.24
C ARG A 50 -14.65 -19.58 -5.67
N ASN A 51 -15.12 -19.25 -6.87
CA ASN A 51 -16.38 -19.77 -7.36
C ASN A 51 -16.23 -21.24 -7.77
N THR A 52 -16.87 -22.14 -7.01
CA THR A 52 -16.85 -23.59 -7.26
C THR A 52 -17.77 -24.03 -8.40
N THR A 53 -18.68 -23.18 -8.87
CA THR A 53 -19.59 -23.52 -9.99
C THR A 53 -18.90 -23.39 -11.35
N LEU A 54 -17.77 -22.68 -11.42
CA LEU A 54 -17.01 -22.50 -12.66
C LEU A 54 -16.13 -23.72 -12.96
N ALA A 55 -15.88 -23.93 -14.25
CA ALA A 55 -15.00 -25.00 -14.71
C ALA A 55 -13.59 -24.91 -14.08
N PRO A 56 -12.98 -26.04 -13.70
CA PRO A 56 -11.69 -26.05 -13.02
C PRO A 56 -10.57 -25.41 -13.83
N ARG A 57 -10.64 -25.50 -15.18
CA ARG A 57 -9.67 -24.86 -16.08
C ARG A 57 -9.66 -23.33 -15.94
N VAL A 58 -10.84 -22.70 -15.95
CA VAL A 58 -10.97 -21.24 -15.81
C VAL A 58 -10.43 -20.77 -14.46
N ARG A 59 -10.67 -21.56 -13.41
CA ARG A 59 -10.14 -21.29 -12.07
C ARG A 59 -8.61 -21.39 -12.03
N ALA A 60 -8.04 -22.39 -12.70
CA ALA A 60 -6.59 -22.56 -12.81
C ALA A 60 -5.94 -21.41 -13.58
N GLU A 61 -6.54 -20.99 -14.71
CA GLU A 61 -6.07 -19.85 -15.50
C GLU A 61 -6.10 -18.54 -14.68
N ALA A 62 -7.19 -18.27 -13.97
CA ALA A 62 -7.30 -17.12 -13.09
C ALA A 62 -6.27 -17.15 -11.94
N GLN A 63 -5.99 -18.33 -11.38
CA GLN A 63 -4.97 -18.51 -10.35
C GLN A 63 -3.56 -18.21 -10.88
N LEU A 64 -3.25 -18.65 -12.10
CA LEU A 64 -1.97 -18.35 -12.76
C LEU A 64 -1.83 -16.85 -13.01
N GLN A 65 -2.86 -16.20 -13.55
CA GLN A 65 -2.88 -14.76 -13.77
C GLN A 65 -2.68 -13.98 -12.47
N LEU A 66 -3.39 -14.35 -11.39
CA LEU A 66 -3.25 -13.71 -10.08
C LEU A 66 -1.81 -13.85 -9.52
N THR A 67 -1.15 -14.97 -9.79
CA THR A 67 0.23 -15.24 -9.33
C THR A 67 1.26 -14.44 -10.13
N GLN A 68 1.00 -14.18 -11.41
CA GLN A 68 1.86 -13.38 -12.29
C GLN A 68 1.80 -11.87 -11.98
N MET A 69 0.73 -11.39 -11.34
CA MET A 69 0.60 -9.98 -10.98
C MET A 69 1.76 -9.50 -10.12
N HIS A 70 2.23 -8.27 -10.38
CA HIS A 70 3.36 -7.70 -9.65
C HIS A 70 3.07 -7.57 -8.15
N CYS A 71 4.10 -7.73 -7.30
CA CYS A 71 3.95 -7.74 -5.84
C CYS A 71 3.35 -6.45 -5.25
N TYR A 72 3.47 -5.31 -5.93
CA TYR A 72 2.88 -4.03 -5.48
C TYR A 72 1.35 -3.99 -5.61
N THR A 73 0.76 -4.87 -6.42
CA THR A 73 -0.70 -5.05 -6.50
C THR A 73 -1.26 -5.83 -5.30
N ASN A 74 -0.41 -6.37 -4.44
CA ASN A 74 -0.86 -7.12 -3.26
C ASN A 74 -1.23 -6.16 -2.13
N PRO A 75 -2.47 -6.18 -1.59
CA PRO A 75 -2.86 -5.28 -0.49
C PRO A 75 -2.05 -5.56 0.80
N THR A 76 -1.59 -6.80 1.00
CA THR A 76 -0.77 -7.20 2.17
C THR A 76 0.59 -6.51 2.24
N GLN A 77 1.06 -5.91 1.13
CA GLN A 77 2.34 -5.22 1.06
C GLN A 77 2.28 -3.77 1.55
N ILE A 78 1.09 -3.21 1.69
CA ILE A 78 0.85 -1.84 2.14
C ILE A 78 0.96 -1.79 3.66
N ARG A 79 1.72 -0.83 4.19
CA ARG A 79 1.83 -0.61 5.63
C ARG A 79 1.60 0.85 5.97
N ASN A 80 0.81 1.11 7.00
CA ASN A 80 0.63 2.47 7.48
C ASN A 80 1.98 3.04 7.93
N ARG A 81 2.20 4.32 7.64
CA ARG A 81 3.39 5.09 8.05
C ARG A 81 2.97 6.43 8.63
N CYS A 82 3.77 6.93 9.56
CA CYS A 82 3.58 8.25 10.15
C CYS A 82 3.81 9.34 9.07
N LEU A 83 2.87 10.27 8.93
CA LEU A 83 2.97 11.38 7.97
C LEU A 83 4.06 12.41 8.32
N LEU A 84 4.34 12.62 9.61
CA LEU A 84 5.33 13.60 10.08
C LEU A 84 6.76 13.03 10.17
N GLY A 85 6.91 11.74 10.47
CA GLY A 85 8.21 11.14 10.77
C GLY A 85 8.57 9.89 9.97
N GLY A 86 7.68 9.40 9.09
CA GLY A 86 7.94 8.22 8.26
C GLY A 86 8.09 6.87 9.00
N LYS A 87 7.95 6.87 10.33
CA LYS A 87 7.99 5.67 11.20
C LYS A 87 6.94 4.66 10.75
N GLY A 88 7.27 3.38 10.78
CA GLY A 88 6.41 2.28 10.33
C GLY A 88 5.80 1.43 11.45
N ARG A 89 5.97 1.83 12.72
CA ARG A 89 5.49 1.10 13.91
C ARG A 89 4.84 2.08 14.88
N GLY A 90 3.86 1.60 15.65
CA GLY A 90 3.17 2.40 16.66
C GLY A 90 2.42 3.59 16.06
N ILE A 91 1.63 3.33 15.01
CA ILE A 91 0.88 4.34 14.26
C ILE A 91 -0.59 4.18 14.57
N PHE A 92 -1.23 5.26 14.99
CA PHE A 92 -2.69 5.32 15.13
C PHE A 92 -3.33 5.48 13.75
N ARG A 93 -4.36 4.69 13.46
CA ARG A 93 -5.05 4.72 12.15
C ARG A 93 -5.80 6.03 11.93
N ASP A 94 -6.40 6.56 12.99
CA ASP A 94 -7.24 7.75 12.95
C ASP A 94 -6.42 8.99 12.62
N PHE A 95 -5.29 9.16 13.31
CA PHE A 95 -4.42 10.32 13.13
C PHE A 95 -3.34 10.14 12.06
N LYS A 96 -3.08 8.91 11.60
CA LYS A 96 -1.97 8.56 10.70
C LYS A 96 -0.59 9.04 11.20
N MET A 97 -0.44 9.16 12.53
CA MET A 97 0.77 9.63 13.21
C MET A 97 1.28 8.60 14.22
N SER A 98 2.56 8.72 14.58
CA SER A 98 3.18 7.87 15.60
C SER A 98 2.85 8.34 17.01
N ARG A 99 2.84 7.41 17.98
CA ARG A 99 2.61 7.67 19.42
C ARG A 99 3.40 8.85 20.01
N ALA A 100 4.60 9.14 19.50
CA ALA A 100 5.50 10.15 20.07
C ALA A 100 5.15 11.62 19.75
N LEU A 101 4.22 11.89 18.83
CA LEU A 101 3.94 13.24 18.29
C LEU A 101 2.48 13.67 18.52
N ALA A 102 1.89 13.31 19.67
CA ALA A 102 0.47 13.52 19.94
C ALA A 102 0.10 14.94 20.45
N GLY A 103 1.04 15.88 20.45
CA GLY A 103 0.91 17.14 21.19
C GLY A 103 -0.09 18.17 20.64
N ALA A 104 -0.64 17.99 19.44
CA ALA A 104 -1.51 18.97 18.78
C ALA A 104 -2.73 18.32 18.09
N LEU A 105 -3.32 17.30 18.71
CA LEU A 105 -4.50 16.62 18.17
C LEU A 105 -5.79 17.32 18.66
N PRO A 106 -6.68 17.78 17.75
CA PRO A 106 -7.93 18.38 18.17
C PRO A 106 -8.81 17.36 18.88
N GLY A 107 -9.36 17.73 20.05
CA GLY A 107 -10.28 16.89 20.82
C GLY A 107 -9.62 15.76 21.63
N VAL A 108 -8.29 15.63 21.62
CA VAL A 108 -7.59 14.64 22.45
C VAL A 108 -7.26 15.25 23.80
N GLN A 109 -7.87 14.70 24.86
CA GLN A 109 -7.58 15.06 26.25
C GLN A 109 -6.97 13.88 26.98
N LYS A 110 -6.23 14.15 28.06
CA LYS A 110 -5.69 13.09 28.92
C LYS A 110 -6.87 12.36 29.56
N ALA A 111 -6.92 11.04 29.41
CA ALA A 111 -7.92 10.24 30.10
C ALA A 111 -7.69 10.32 31.61
N SER A 112 -8.74 10.66 32.35
CA SER A 112 -8.79 10.59 33.81
C SER A 112 -9.96 9.70 34.18
N TRP A 113 -9.66 8.59 34.85
CA TRP A 113 -10.63 7.73 35.52
C TRP A 113 -10.23 7.63 36.99
#